data_AF-D8R9E0-F1
#
_entry.id   AF-D8R9E0-F1
#
_cell.length_a   1.000
_cell.length_b   1.000
_cell.length_c   1.000
_cell.angle_alpha   90.00
_cell.angle_beta   90.00
_cell.angle_gamma   90.00
#
_symmetry.space_group_name_H-M   'P 1'
#
loop_
_entity.id
_entity.type
_entity.pdbx_description
1 polymer ?
#
loop_
_entity_poly.entity_id
_entity_poly.type
_entity_poly.pdbx_seq_one_letter_code
_entity_poly.pdbx_strand_id
1 'polypeptide(L)'
;MGARAPSLQELCIHTAIDNLHRFGDVGDTDLDLLRIILPHCTTDQLRHIENCSKDRDLAPVTNELWKKCYGRDFGPHSLELVESKLKHASKSQFKWRDLYEAKLKHREEKQQKGVELLQRLHMEEESKKQSRQLKRCYKSPPEPKRSFGSGGSSGAFSNVKGRLMRKARVEHAASREAKMMASIRKKHKSV
;
A
#
# COMPACT_ATOMS: atom_id res chain seq x y z
N MET A 1 -2.64 44.24 -37.28
CA MET A 1 -1.23 43.81 -37.34
C MET A 1 -1.16 42.65 -38.31
N GLY A 2 -0.53 42.83 -39.48
CA GLY A 2 -0.47 41.78 -40.50
C GLY A 2 0.41 40.63 -40.02
N ALA A 3 -0.15 39.42 -39.93
CA ALA A 3 0.63 38.22 -39.65
C ALA A 3 1.57 37.99 -40.83
N ARG A 4 2.88 38.17 -40.60
CA ARG A 4 3.92 37.74 -41.53
C ARG A 4 3.77 36.23 -41.70
N ALA A 5 3.75 35.75 -42.94
CA ALA A 5 3.64 34.32 -43.20
C ALA A 5 4.80 33.59 -42.48
N PRO A 6 4.51 32.54 -41.72
CA PRO A 6 5.53 31.80 -40.98
C PRO A 6 6.53 31.19 -41.95
N SER A 7 7.78 31.09 -41.52
CA SER A 7 8.80 30.41 -42.30
C SER A 7 8.51 28.90 -42.36
N LEU A 8 9.07 28.21 -43.37
CA LEU A 8 8.96 26.75 -43.47
C LEU A 8 9.48 26.07 -42.20
N GLN A 9 10.56 26.59 -41.61
CA GLN A 9 11.15 26.06 -40.38
C GLN A 9 10.19 26.19 -39.19
N GLU A 10 9.54 27.34 -39.03
CA GLU A 10 8.55 27.55 -37.96
C GLU A 10 7.35 26.59 -38.11
N LEU A 11 6.87 26.39 -39.33
CA LEU A 11 5.79 25.43 -39.61
C LEU A 11 6.20 23.99 -39.23
N CYS A 12 7.43 23.58 -39.57
CA CYS A 12 7.97 22.28 -39.20
C CYS A 12 8.10 22.12 -37.68
N ILE A 13 8.56 23.15 -36.96
CA ILE A 13 8.67 23.13 -35.50
C ILE A 13 7.28 23.01 -34.84
N HIS A 14 6.30 23.79 -35.28
CA HIS A 14 4.93 23.69 -34.75
C HIS A 14 4.35 22.30 -34.99
N THR A 15 4.51 21.77 -36.21
CA THR A 15 4.03 20.42 -36.55
C THR A 15 4.73 19.35 -35.70
N ALA A 16 6.03 19.51 -35.43
CA ALA A 16 6.79 18.63 -34.55
C ALA A 16 6.26 18.68 -33.11
N ILE A 17 5.99 19.87 -32.58
CA ILE A 17 5.42 20.08 -31.25
C ILE A 17 4.04 19.39 -31.13
N ASP A 18 3.18 19.56 -32.13
CA ASP A 18 1.83 18.97 -32.15
C ASP A 18 1.88 17.43 -32.19
N ASN A 19 2.93 16.86 -32.77
CA ASN A 19 3.09 15.41 -32.95
C ASN A 19 4.12 14.78 -32.00
N LEU A 20 4.47 15.46 -30.89
CA LEU A 20 5.44 14.97 -29.89
C LEU A 20 5.15 13.58 -29.35
N HIS A 21 3.88 13.18 -29.28
CA HIS A 21 3.47 11.84 -28.84
C HIS A 21 3.95 10.71 -29.76
N ARG A 22 4.36 11.01 -31.00
CA ARG A 22 4.89 10.06 -31.98
C ARG A 22 6.41 9.99 -32.00
N PHE A 23 7.08 10.84 -31.22
CA PHE A 23 8.53 10.90 -31.20
C PHE A 23 9.07 9.70 -30.43
N GLY A 24 9.95 8.94 -31.08
CA GLY A 24 10.65 7.81 -30.47
C GLY A 24 12.12 8.17 -30.30
N ASP A 25 12.96 7.59 -31.17
CA ASP A 25 14.38 7.91 -31.22
C ASP A 25 14.64 9.27 -31.89
N VAL A 26 15.38 10.13 -31.22
CA VAL A 26 15.82 11.45 -31.72
C VAL A 26 17.34 11.59 -31.73
N GLY A 27 18.08 10.49 -31.62
CA GLY A 27 19.55 10.46 -31.59
C GLY A 27 20.18 11.20 -32.77
N ASP A 28 19.61 11.11 -33.97
CA ASP A 28 20.15 11.74 -35.18
C ASP A 28 19.74 13.22 -35.36
N THR A 29 18.87 13.75 -34.49
CA THR A 29 18.36 15.12 -34.62
C THR A 29 19.36 16.14 -34.07
N ASP A 30 19.39 17.33 -34.64
CA ASP A 30 20.21 18.43 -34.13
C ASP A 30 19.80 18.85 -32.70
N LEU A 31 20.79 19.11 -31.83
CA LEU A 31 20.56 19.47 -30.43
C LEU A 31 19.86 20.82 -30.31
N ASP A 32 20.12 21.75 -31.22
CA ASP A 32 19.51 23.08 -31.20
C ASP A 32 18.01 23.01 -31.53
N LEU A 33 17.62 22.12 -32.45
CA LEU A 33 16.20 21.84 -32.71
C LEU A 33 15.54 21.17 -31.51
N LEU A 34 16.22 20.22 -30.87
CA LEU A 34 15.71 19.56 -29.66
C LEU A 34 15.55 20.53 -28.49
N ARG A 35 16.41 21.55 -28.36
CA ARG A 35 16.26 22.62 -27.36
C ARG A 35 14.98 23.44 -27.55
N ILE A 36 14.46 23.54 -28.77
CA ILE A 36 13.22 24.26 -29.08
C ILE A 36 12.00 23.35 -28.86
N ILE A 37 12.09 22.09 -29.29
CA ILE A 37 10.94 21.18 -29.31
C ILE A 37 10.71 20.50 -27.96
N LEU A 38 11.78 19.99 -27.31
CA LEU A 38 11.68 19.20 -26.07
C LEU A 38 11.10 19.93 -24.84
N PRO A 39 11.20 21.27 -24.68
CA PRO A 39 10.54 21.98 -23.59
C PRO A 39 9.02 21.82 -23.57
N HIS A 40 8.39 21.53 -24.71
CA HIS A 40 6.95 21.35 -24.84
C HIS A 40 6.50 19.92 -24.48
N CYS A 41 7.43 19.01 -24.20
CA CYS A 41 7.13 17.63 -23.84
C CYS A 41 6.48 17.52 -22.46
N THR A 42 5.57 16.57 -22.32
CA THR A 42 5.17 16.02 -21.02
C THR A 42 6.28 15.17 -20.42
N THR A 43 6.24 14.96 -19.09
CA THR A 43 7.26 14.17 -18.39
C THR A 43 7.35 12.73 -18.95
N ASP A 44 6.20 12.14 -19.31
CA ASP A 44 6.15 10.78 -19.84
C ASP A 44 6.71 10.68 -21.27
N GLN A 45 6.44 11.69 -22.11
CA GLN A 45 7.02 11.80 -23.45
C GLN A 45 8.54 11.97 -23.38
N LEU A 46 9.04 12.83 -22.49
CA LEU A 46 10.48 13.02 -22.30
C LEU A 46 11.15 11.72 -21.87
N ARG A 47 10.52 10.96 -20.96
CA ARG A 47 10.98 9.64 -20.54
C ARG A 47 11.00 8.63 -21.70
N HIS A 48 9.97 8.64 -22.53
CA HIS A 48 9.88 7.75 -23.69
C HIS A 48 11.00 8.02 -24.69
N ILE A 49 11.20 9.30 -25.05
CA ILE A 49 12.23 9.72 -26.01
C ILE A 49 13.62 9.31 -25.54
N GLU A 50 13.97 9.56 -24.26
CA GLU A 50 15.27 9.13 -23.74
C GLU A 50 15.42 7.61 -23.62
N ASN A 51 14.33 6.86 -23.45
CA ASN A 51 14.38 5.39 -23.44
C ASN A 51 14.59 4.80 -24.84
N CYS A 52 14.08 5.49 -25.87
CA CYS A 52 14.26 5.11 -27.27
C CYS A 52 15.63 5.54 -27.80
N SER A 53 16.12 6.72 -27.40
CA SER A 53 17.37 7.30 -27.89
C SER A 53 18.59 6.86 -27.06
N LYS A 54 18.95 5.57 -27.15
CA LYS A 54 20.05 5.00 -26.35
C LYS A 54 21.45 5.27 -26.89
N ASP A 55 21.55 5.61 -28.17
CA ASP A 55 22.82 5.68 -28.88
C ASP A 55 23.51 7.06 -28.74
N ARG A 56 22.80 8.06 -28.20
CA ARG A 56 23.31 9.42 -28.01
C ARG A 56 22.98 9.98 -26.63
N ASP A 57 23.97 10.61 -26.01
CA ASP A 57 23.78 11.33 -24.74
C ASP A 57 22.98 12.63 -24.96
N LEU A 58 21.68 12.58 -24.63
CA LEU A 58 20.78 13.75 -24.64
C LEU A 58 20.85 14.59 -23.36
N ALA A 59 21.66 14.17 -22.37
CA ALA A 59 21.81 14.81 -21.07
C ALA A 59 22.04 16.34 -21.11
N PRO A 60 22.79 16.92 -22.06
CA PRO A 60 22.99 18.38 -22.11
C PRO A 60 21.70 19.18 -22.28
N VAL A 61 20.67 18.60 -22.92
CA VAL A 61 19.37 19.26 -23.15
C VAL A 61 18.35 18.77 -22.14
N THR A 62 18.30 17.46 -21.88
CA THR A 62 17.24 16.87 -21.09
C THR A 62 17.41 17.06 -19.59
N ASN A 63 18.64 17.20 -19.08
CA ASN A 63 18.87 17.30 -17.64
C ASN A 63 18.21 18.57 -17.03
N GLU A 64 18.23 19.68 -17.75
CA GLU A 64 17.50 20.91 -17.35
C GLU A 64 15.99 20.74 -17.43
N LEU A 65 15.49 19.99 -18.43
CA LEU A 65 14.07 19.70 -18.58
C LEU A 65 13.56 18.80 -17.45
N TRP A 66 14.34 17.80 -17.05
CA TRP A 66 14.04 16.94 -15.90
C TRP A 66 13.97 17.73 -14.60
N LYS A 67 14.86 18.70 -14.41
CA LYS A 67 14.80 19.63 -13.26
C LYS A 67 13.49 20.43 -13.25
N LYS A 68 13.08 20.99 -14.40
CA LYS A 68 11.81 21.72 -14.53
C LYS A 68 10.61 20.80 -14.27
N CYS A 69 10.62 19.58 -14.80
CA CYS A 69 9.57 18.59 -14.57
C CYS A 69 9.48 18.20 -13.08
N TYR A 70 10.62 18.03 -12.40
CA TYR A 70 10.66 17.75 -10.97
C TYR A 70 9.99 18.86 -10.15
N GLY A 71 10.32 20.12 -10.45
CA GLY A 71 9.72 21.27 -9.78
C GLY A 71 8.21 21.38 -10.03
N ARG A 72 7.76 21.08 -11.25
CA ARG A 72 6.34 21.05 -11.62
C ARG A 72 5.57 19.97 -10.88
N ASP A 73 6.10 18.75 -10.83
CA ASP A 73 5.35 17.58 -10.37
C ASP A 73 5.40 17.40 -8.84
N PHE A 74 6.50 17.79 -8.19
CA PHE A 74 6.71 17.63 -6.75
C PHE A 74 6.72 18.97 -5.97
N GLY A 75 6.72 20.10 -6.67
CA GLY A 75 6.69 21.44 -6.09
C GLY A 75 8.06 22.01 -5.72
N PRO A 76 8.13 23.34 -5.50
CA PRO A 76 9.38 24.09 -5.35
C PRO A 76 10.17 23.72 -4.09
N HIS A 77 9.50 23.49 -2.96
CA HIS A 77 10.15 23.11 -1.71
C HIS A 77 10.92 21.78 -1.87
N SER A 78 10.33 20.82 -2.59
CA SER A 78 10.97 19.51 -2.78
C SER A 78 12.23 19.64 -3.65
N LEU A 79 12.19 20.52 -4.65
CA LEU A 79 13.31 20.82 -5.54
C LEU A 79 14.44 21.50 -4.76
N GLU A 80 14.13 22.51 -3.95
CA GLU A 80 15.11 23.21 -3.11
C GLU A 80 15.81 22.28 -2.13
N LEU A 81 15.07 21.33 -1.53
CA LEU A 81 15.64 20.33 -0.63
C LEU A 81 16.64 19.42 -1.37
N VAL A 82 16.30 19.00 -2.60
CA VAL A 82 17.18 18.16 -3.42
C VAL A 82 18.40 18.95 -3.88
N GLU A 83 18.22 20.20 -4.32
CA GLU A 83 19.34 21.07 -4.69
C GLU A 83 20.28 21.32 -3.52
N SER A 84 19.74 21.56 -2.31
CA SER A 84 20.55 21.75 -1.11
C SER A 84 21.37 20.50 -0.80
N LYS A 85 20.76 19.31 -0.88
CA LYS A 85 21.47 18.04 -0.72
C LYS A 85 22.53 17.83 -1.81
N LEU A 86 22.23 18.19 -3.04
CA LEU A 86 23.12 18.04 -4.19
C LEU A 86 24.25 19.07 -4.20
N LYS A 87 24.11 20.22 -3.51
CA LYS A 87 25.21 21.17 -3.29
C LYS A 87 26.28 20.60 -2.35
N HIS A 88 25.86 19.77 -1.39
CA HIS A 88 26.76 19.12 -0.43
C HIS A 88 27.32 17.79 -0.96
N ALA A 89 26.60 17.11 -1.85
CA ALA A 89 27.12 15.97 -2.60
C ALA A 89 27.90 16.44 -3.85
N SER A 90 28.79 15.62 -4.38
CA SER A 90 29.46 15.88 -5.66
C SER A 90 28.42 16.05 -6.78
N LYS A 91 28.34 17.25 -7.38
CA LYS A 91 27.40 17.57 -8.48
C LYS A 91 27.57 16.72 -9.74
N SER A 92 28.74 16.09 -9.91
CA SER A 92 29.14 15.38 -11.13
C SER A 92 28.55 13.97 -11.30
N GLN A 93 27.83 13.44 -10.31
CA GLN A 93 27.39 12.04 -10.34
C GLN A 93 25.87 11.83 -10.51
N PHE A 94 25.05 12.87 -10.48
CA PHE A 94 23.60 12.69 -10.42
C PHE A 94 22.88 13.31 -11.62
N LYS A 95 22.11 12.48 -12.34
CA LYS A 95 21.17 12.93 -13.38
C LYS A 95 19.82 13.26 -12.73
N TRP A 96 19.19 14.37 -13.12
CA TRP A 96 17.87 14.75 -12.59
C TRP A 96 16.79 13.72 -12.88
N ARG A 97 16.96 12.98 -13.98
CA ARG A 97 16.14 11.81 -14.33
C ARG A 97 16.13 10.75 -13.22
N ASP A 98 17.30 10.32 -12.76
CA ASP A 98 17.41 9.26 -11.75
C ASP A 98 16.76 9.68 -10.42
N LEU A 99 16.91 10.95 -10.07
CA LEU A 99 16.26 11.56 -8.89
C LEU A 99 14.74 11.58 -9.04
N TYR A 100 14.23 11.86 -10.24
CA TYR A 100 12.80 11.83 -10.54
C TYR A 100 12.26 10.39 -10.40
N GLU A 101 12.92 9.41 -11.02
CA GLU A 101 12.52 8.00 -10.95
C GLU A 101 12.54 7.46 -9.52
N ALA A 102 13.60 7.74 -8.75
CA ALA A 102 13.69 7.34 -7.34
C ALA A 102 12.57 7.95 -6.49
N LYS A 103 12.21 9.22 -6.74
CA LYS A 103 11.11 9.88 -6.04
C LYS A 103 9.75 9.26 -6.41
N LEU A 104 9.56 8.89 -7.68
CA LEU A 104 8.34 8.26 -8.16
C LEU A 104 8.15 6.88 -7.52
N LYS A 105 9.21 6.05 -7.49
CA LYS A 105 9.19 4.75 -6.78
C LYS A 105 8.84 4.90 -5.31
N HIS A 106 9.43 5.87 -4.62
CA HIS A 106 9.10 6.14 -3.21
C HIS A 106 7.63 6.53 -2.99
N ARG A 107 7.01 7.23 -3.96
CA ARG A 107 5.59 7.58 -3.90
C ARG A 107 4.73 6.34 -4.12
N GLU A 108 5.07 5.52 -5.11
CA GLU A 108 4.37 4.27 -5.43
C GLU A 108 4.41 3.29 -4.25
N GLU A 109 5.58 3.08 -3.63
CA GLU A 109 5.71 2.22 -2.45
C GLU A 109 4.85 2.69 -1.28
N LYS A 110 4.74 4.01 -1.06
CA LYS A 110 3.86 4.57 -0.02
C LYS A 110 2.39 4.32 -0.33
N GLN A 111 1.99 4.49 -1.59
CA GLN A 111 0.62 4.20 -2.03
C GLN A 111 0.30 2.72 -1.89
N GLN A 112 1.21 1.84 -2.32
CA GLN A 112 1.06 0.39 -2.23
C GLN A 112 0.90 -0.07 -0.77
N LYS A 113 1.74 0.41 0.15
CA LYS A 113 1.61 0.13 1.60
C LYS A 113 0.25 0.58 2.15
N GLY A 114 -0.27 1.71 1.67
CA GLY A 114 -1.60 2.20 2.05
C GLY A 114 -2.72 1.29 1.54
N VAL A 115 -2.64 0.85 0.28
CA VAL A 115 -3.60 -0.08 -0.32
C VAL A 115 -3.57 -1.44 0.38
N GLU A 116 -2.39 -2.00 0.65
CA GLU A 116 -2.21 -3.26 1.38
C GLU A 116 -2.79 -3.19 2.78
N LEU A 117 -2.61 -2.07 3.49
CA LEU A 117 -3.21 -1.85 4.80
C LEU A 117 -4.74 -1.87 4.73
N LEU A 118 -5.33 -1.18 3.75
CA LEU A 118 -6.78 -1.14 3.55
C LEU A 118 -7.35 -2.53 3.21
N GLN A 119 -6.68 -3.26 2.33
CA GLN A 119 -7.06 -4.63 1.98
C GLN A 119 -7.04 -5.54 3.21
N ARG A 120 -5.99 -5.46 4.03
CA ARG A 120 -5.88 -6.24 5.27
C ARG A 120 -7.03 -5.95 6.23
N LEU A 121 -7.34 -4.67 6.46
CA LEU A 121 -8.44 -4.26 7.33
C LEU A 121 -9.79 -4.74 6.81
N HIS A 122 -10.01 -4.66 5.50
CA HIS A 122 -11.23 -5.15 4.87
C HIS A 122 -11.40 -6.66 5.04
N MET A 123 -10.34 -7.44 4.78
CA MET A 123 -10.36 -8.90 4.98
C MET A 123 -10.65 -9.29 6.44
N GLU A 124 -10.04 -8.58 7.39
CA GLU A 124 -10.28 -8.80 8.81
C GLU A 124 -11.75 -8.51 9.17
N GLU A 125 -12.31 -7.42 8.66
CA GLU A 125 -13.70 -7.04 8.91
C GLU A 125 -14.69 -8.03 8.28
N GLU A 126 -14.44 -8.49 7.06
CA GLU A 126 -15.24 -9.54 6.42
C GLU A 126 -15.18 -10.85 7.21
N SER A 127 -14.02 -11.24 7.74
CA SER A 127 -13.90 -12.43 8.61
C SER A 127 -14.71 -12.28 9.91
N LYS A 128 -14.75 -11.07 10.48
CA LYS A 128 -15.58 -10.75 11.67
C LYS A 128 -17.06 -10.82 11.34
N LYS A 129 -17.49 -10.35 10.17
CA LYS A 129 -18.88 -10.48 9.71
C LYS A 129 -19.25 -11.94 9.49
N GLN A 130 -18.42 -12.70 8.78
CA GLN A 130 -18.64 -14.13 8.53
C GLN A 130 -18.69 -14.97 9.81
N SER A 131 -17.86 -14.66 10.81
CA SER A 131 -17.91 -15.35 12.10
C SER A 131 -19.18 -15.06 12.91
N ARG A 132 -19.81 -13.89 12.72
CA ARG A 132 -21.10 -13.52 13.32
C ARG A 132 -22.31 -14.09 12.56
N GLN A 133 -22.14 -14.54 11.32
CA GLN A 133 -23.24 -15.10 10.53
C GLN A 133 -23.73 -16.43 11.14
N LEU A 134 -25.05 -16.56 11.26
CA LEU A 134 -25.70 -17.77 11.73
C LEU A 134 -25.44 -18.92 10.73
N LYS A 135 -24.70 -19.94 11.18
CA LYS A 135 -24.51 -21.16 10.40
C LYS A 135 -25.75 -22.04 10.53
N ARG A 136 -26.37 -22.39 9.39
CA ARG A 136 -27.50 -23.33 9.35
C ARG A 136 -27.04 -24.69 9.85
N CYS A 137 -27.53 -25.12 11.01
CA CYS A 137 -27.22 -26.43 11.57
C CYS A 137 -28.14 -27.47 10.95
N TYR A 138 -27.58 -28.45 10.23
CA TYR A 138 -28.34 -29.59 9.68
C TYR A 138 -28.53 -30.73 10.68
N LYS A 139 -27.89 -30.65 11.85
CA LYS A 139 -28.11 -31.60 12.93
C LYS A 139 -29.43 -31.25 13.58
N SER A 140 -30.41 -32.15 13.50
CA SER A 140 -31.62 -32.02 14.31
C SER A 140 -31.20 -31.86 15.79
N PRO A 141 -31.81 -30.93 16.54
CA PRO A 141 -31.57 -30.84 17.96
C PRO A 141 -31.75 -32.23 18.57
N PRO A 142 -30.80 -32.74 19.38
CA PRO A 142 -30.93 -34.06 19.96
C PRO A 142 -32.25 -34.12 20.68
N GLU A 143 -33.11 -35.05 20.27
CA GLU A 143 -34.44 -35.18 20.85
C GLU A 143 -34.29 -35.33 22.36
N PRO A 144 -34.96 -34.49 23.16
CA PRO A 144 -34.96 -34.70 24.59
C PRO A 144 -35.59 -36.07 24.80
N LYS A 145 -34.80 -37.03 25.31
CA LYS A 145 -35.32 -38.28 25.90
C LYS A 145 -36.13 -37.92 27.14
N ARG A 146 -37.25 -37.23 26.96
CA ARG A 146 -38.30 -37.13 27.95
C ARG A 146 -38.97 -38.50 27.91
N SER A 147 -38.56 -39.35 28.85
CA SER A 147 -39.40 -40.46 29.29
C SER A 147 -40.71 -39.84 29.78
N PHE A 148 -41.71 -39.82 28.90
CA PHE A 148 -43.10 -39.66 29.29
C PHE A 148 -43.64 -41.08 29.50
N GLY A 149 -43.24 -41.68 30.61
CA GLY A 149 -43.58 -43.03 31.02
C GLY A 149 -43.97 -43.03 32.49
N SER A 150 -45.24 -43.32 32.71
CA SER A 150 -45.94 -43.47 33.98
C SER A 150 -45.16 -44.24 35.07
N GLY A 151 -45.24 -43.73 36.30
CA GLY A 151 -45.40 -44.49 37.56
C GLY A 151 -44.38 -45.58 37.94
N GLY A 152 -43.62 -45.36 39.01
CA GLY A 152 -42.90 -46.45 39.68
C GLY A 152 -41.85 -46.04 40.72
N SER A 153 -42.31 -45.95 41.96
CA SER A 153 -41.63 -45.99 43.27
C SER A 153 -40.10 -46.13 43.39
N SER A 154 -39.58 -45.36 44.37
CA SER A 154 -38.46 -45.65 45.28
C SER A 154 -37.03 -45.71 44.74
N GLY A 155 -36.21 -44.77 45.19
CA GLY A 155 -34.76 -44.81 45.03
C GLY A 155 -34.15 -43.46 45.38
N ALA A 156 -33.75 -43.32 46.64
CA ALA A 156 -32.99 -42.19 47.15
C ALA A 156 -31.87 -41.79 46.18
N PHE A 157 -31.74 -40.50 45.88
CA PHE A 157 -30.49 -39.73 45.76
C PHE A 157 -30.85 -38.40 45.08
N SER A 158 -30.99 -37.39 45.92
CA SER A 158 -31.09 -35.99 45.55
C SER A 158 -29.84 -35.54 44.80
N ASN A 159 -29.81 -35.71 43.47
CA ASN A 159 -28.85 -35.04 42.59
C ASN A 159 -29.22 -33.55 42.38
N VAL A 160 -29.70 -32.89 43.44
CA VAL A 160 -29.95 -31.46 43.54
C VAL A 160 -28.63 -30.74 43.81
N LYS A 161 -27.64 -30.94 42.93
CA LYS A 161 -26.54 -29.97 42.77
C LYS A 161 -26.73 -29.32 41.42
N GLY A 162 -27.63 -28.34 41.40
CA GLY A 162 -28.03 -27.61 40.20
C GLY A 162 -26.83 -27.05 39.44
N ARG A 163 -27.00 -26.84 38.12
CA ARG A 163 -25.98 -26.33 37.19
C ARG A 163 -25.21 -25.12 37.74
N LEU A 164 -25.85 -24.27 38.54
CA LEU A 164 -25.26 -23.10 39.18
C LEU A 164 -24.09 -23.47 40.11
N MET A 165 -24.30 -24.40 41.04
CA MET A 165 -23.24 -24.85 41.96
C MET A 165 -22.11 -25.58 41.24
N ARG A 166 -22.42 -26.24 40.11
CA ARG A 166 -21.41 -26.86 39.25
C ARG A 166 -20.56 -25.80 38.55
N LYS A 167 -21.18 -24.76 38.00
CA LYS A 167 -20.49 -23.65 37.32
C LYS A 167 -19.61 -22.86 38.30
N ALA A 168 -20.14 -22.49 39.46
CA ALA A 168 -19.40 -21.77 40.49
C ALA A 168 -18.14 -22.53 40.96
N ARG A 169 -18.22 -23.85 41.09
CA ARG A 169 -17.06 -24.69 41.44
C ARG A 169 -15.99 -24.71 40.36
N VAL A 170 -16.39 -24.76 39.08
CA VAL A 170 -15.45 -24.75 37.95
C VAL A 170 -14.78 -23.39 37.80
N GLU A 171 -15.53 -22.29 37.91
CA GLU A 171 -14.98 -20.93 37.85
C GLU A 171 -14.04 -20.65 39.03
N HIS A 172 -14.41 -21.08 40.24
CA HIS A 172 -13.55 -20.96 41.41
C HIS A 172 -12.25 -21.77 41.25
N ALA A 173 -12.31 -23.00 40.73
CA ALA A 173 -11.12 -23.82 40.47
C ALA A 173 -10.20 -23.20 39.39
N ALA A 174 -10.77 -22.46 38.43
CA ALA A 174 -10.02 -21.76 37.40
C ALA A 174 -9.41 -20.41 37.88
N SER A 175 -9.91 -19.87 38.99
CA SER A 175 -9.48 -18.58 39.57
C SER A 175 -8.00 -18.58 40.00
N ARG A 176 -7.43 -17.37 40.03
CA ARG A 176 -6.04 -17.11 40.44
C ARG A 176 -5.80 -17.46 41.91
N GLU A 177 -6.80 -17.24 42.76
CA GLU A 177 -6.76 -17.54 44.20
C GLU A 177 -6.64 -19.05 44.47
N ALA A 178 -7.44 -19.87 43.79
CA ALA A 178 -7.38 -21.32 43.92
C ALA A 178 -6.03 -21.89 43.47
N LYS A 179 -5.44 -21.33 42.41
CA LYS A 179 -4.09 -21.69 41.94
C LYS A 179 -2.99 -21.30 42.93
N MET A 180 -3.12 -20.13 43.57
CA MET A 180 -2.20 -19.68 44.63
C MET A 180 -2.25 -20.61 45.85
N MET A 181 -3.46 -20.94 46.32
CA MET A 181 -3.66 -21.84 47.46
C MET A 181 -3.16 -23.27 47.17
N ALA A 182 -3.37 -23.78 45.95
CA ALA A 182 -2.81 -25.07 45.54
C ALA A 182 -1.28 -25.08 45.54
N SER A 183 -0.66 -23.95 45.14
CA SER A 183 0.79 -23.80 45.11
C SER A 183 1.38 -23.74 46.53
N ILE A 184 0.72 -23.05 47.45
CA ILE A 184 1.09 -23.00 48.88
C ILE A 184 0.99 -24.40 49.50
N ARG A 185 -0.11 -25.11 49.24
CA ARG A 185 -0.35 -26.46 49.76
C ARG A 185 0.65 -27.49 49.23
N LYS A 186 1.18 -27.28 48.01
CA LYS A 186 2.24 -28.13 47.42
C LYS A 186 3.59 -27.89 48.09
N LYS A 187 3.93 -26.64 48.43
CA LYS A 187 5.16 -26.30 49.19
C LYS A 187 5.16 -26.85 50.62
N HIS A 188 3.99 -26.89 51.26
CA HIS A 188 3.84 -27.45 52.61
C HIS A 188 3.91 -28.98 52.67
N LYS A 189 3.83 -29.66 51.51
CA LYS A 189 3.85 -31.12 51.39
C LYS A 189 5.22 -31.66 50.95
N SER A 190 6.19 -30.77 50.73
CA SER A 190 7.56 -31.07 50.31
C SER A 190 8.59 -30.77 51.41
N VAL A 191 8.18 -30.85 52.68
CA VAL A 191 9.03 -30.82 53.88
C VAL A 191 8.75 -32.09 54.65
#